data_AF-A0A932G303-F1
#
_entry.id   AF-A0A932G303-F1
#
_cell.length_a   1.000
_cell.length_b   1.000
_cell.length_c   1.000
_cell.angle_alpha   90.00
_cell.angle_beta   90.00
_cell.angle_gamma   90.00
#
_symmetry.space_group_name_H-M   'P 1'
#
loop_
_entity.id
_entity.type
_entity.pdbx_description
1 polymer ?
#
loop_
_entity_poly.entity_id
_entity_poly.type
_entity_poly.pdbx_seq_one_letter_code
_entity_poly.pdbx_strand_id
1 'polypeptide(L)'
;MRGAALLVLVLPAVALADAQVDLARALRMERAGDPEGAVRVLGEISRGAGGELTDDALMQAGRILEDKLGRPAEALERYRELASRFPTSRLARRAVGRIAFLEPNLATGEAPLVELQSILGRPAAREVLPGSIRRMERLLALNPDLAARDRALLWLAGAYKRVGQADKALGTYREVVRSAPRGRAGDRALEGIGETYLALGRVGEAERAFLDLRARGARAAAAQGLGKVDGARRRLFGVRAAWGLVVLVVLVLFGAGVAKAGRELLRPPIEVAFVAPLFALLLALALAEQCGPGARSWQFAAAARAIGLMAAGGICLAFLGGVVARARGVPRWLVALLPPSLALAAIAICLLALDATDLSTFVLETLRSGAAR
;
A
#
# COMPACT_ATOMS: atom_id res chain seq x y z
N MET A 1 -64.80 -18.48 41.05
CA MET A 1 -63.72 -17.50 40.76
C MET A 1 -62.42 -18.12 40.21
N ARG A 2 -62.42 -19.36 39.65
CA ARG A 2 -61.22 -20.01 39.08
C ARG A 2 -60.98 -19.74 37.59
N GLY A 3 -61.93 -19.12 36.87
CA GLY A 3 -61.81 -18.84 35.44
C GLY A 3 -60.99 -17.58 35.08
N ALA A 4 -60.84 -16.63 36.01
CA ALA A 4 -60.14 -15.37 35.72
C ALA A 4 -58.61 -15.51 35.77
N ALA A 5 -58.07 -16.42 36.60
CA ALA A 5 -56.63 -16.60 36.75
C ALA A 5 -55.98 -17.36 35.56
N LEU A 6 -56.74 -18.21 34.86
CA LEU A 6 -56.26 -18.90 33.67
C LEU A 6 -56.18 -17.96 32.46
N LEU A 7 -57.13 -17.02 32.34
CA LEU A 7 -57.15 -16.04 31.25
C LEU A 7 -55.93 -15.10 31.31
N VAL A 8 -55.47 -14.74 32.52
CA VAL A 8 -54.35 -13.81 32.74
C VAL A 8 -52.99 -14.43 32.40
N LEU A 9 -52.85 -15.76 32.44
CA LEU A 9 -51.61 -16.47 32.09
C LEU A 9 -51.58 -16.98 30.63
N VAL A 10 -52.74 -17.26 30.03
CA VAL A 10 -52.84 -17.75 28.65
C VAL A 10 -52.67 -16.62 27.62
N LEU A 11 -53.19 -15.41 27.90
CA LEU A 11 -53.06 -14.25 27.01
C LEU A 11 -51.59 -13.85 26.71
N PRO A 12 -50.67 -13.74 27.70
CA PRO A 12 -49.27 -13.41 27.42
C PRO A 12 -48.52 -14.52 26.68
N ALA A 13 -48.85 -15.80 26.93
CA ALA A 13 -48.22 -16.92 26.24
C ALA A 13 -48.65 -17.05 24.77
N VAL A 14 -49.92 -16.80 24.47
CA VAL A 14 -50.43 -16.77 23.08
C VAL A 14 -49.84 -15.59 22.31
N ALA A 15 -49.79 -14.40 22.92
CA ALA A 15 -49.20 -13.22 22.30
C ALA A 15 -47.69 -13.39 21.98
N LEU A 16 -46.95 -14.13 22.84
CA LEU A 16 -45.55 -14.45 22.59
C LEU A 16 -45.38 -15.44 21.43
N ALA A 17 -46.23 -16.47 21.34
CA ALA A 17 -46.21 -17.43 20.25
C ALA A 17 -46.53 -16.76 18.90
N ASP A 18 -47.52 -15.87 18.86
CA ASP A 18 -47.86 -15.09 17.66
C ASP A 18 -46.68 -14.18 17.24
N ALA A 19 -46.03 -13.51 18.19
CA ALA A 19 -44.85 -12.69 17.92
C ALA A 19 -43.65 -13.50 17.38
N GLN A 20 -43.46 -14.75 17.83
CA GLN A 20 -42.42 -15.64 17.29
C GLN A 20 -42.71 -16.05 15.85
N VAL A 21 -43.97 -16.37 15.54
CA VAL A 21 -44.42 -16.68 14.18
C VAL A 21 -44.22 -15.48 13.26
N ASP A 22 -44.55 -14.28 13.74
CA ASP A 22 -44.40 -13.04 13.00
C ASP A 22 -42.94 -12.66 12.76
N LEU A 23 -42.06 -12.86 13.74
CA LEU A 23 -40.62 -12.66 13.56
C LEU A 23 -40.07 -13.63 12.51
N ALA A 24 -40.44 -14.91 12.58
CA ALA A 24 -40.05 -15.90 11.58
C ALA A 24 -40.64 -15.61 10.19
N ARG A 25 -41.84 -15.04 10.12
CA ARG A 25 -42.46 -14.56 8.88
C ARG A 25 -41.66 -13.41 8.28
N ALA A 26 -41.31 -12.38 9.06
CA ALA A 26 -40.52 -11.25 8.60
C ALA A 26 -39.15 -11.70 8.04
N LEU A 27 -38.46 -12.61 8.73
CA LEU A 27 -37.17 -13.14 8.25
C LEU A 27 -37.30 -13.98 6.98
N ARG A 28 -38.43 -14.67 6.78
CA ARG A 28 -38.73 -15.36 5.51
C ARG A 28 -39.01 -14.37 4.38
N MET A 29 -39.73 -13.28 4.66
CA MET A 29 -39.99 -12.22 3.68
C MET A 29 -38.69 -11.57 3.20
N GLU A 30 -37.76 -11.26 4.12
CA GLU A 30 -36.43 -10.76 3.75
C GLU A 30 -35.70 -11.72 2.80
N ARG A 31 -35.68 -13.02 3.13
CA ARG A 31 -35.04 -14.05 2.29
C ARG A 31 -35.72 -14.23 0.94
N ALA A 32 -37.03 -13.99 0.88
CA ALA A 32 -37.82 -14.03 -0.35
C ALA A 32 -37.66 -12.75 -1.20
N GLY A 33 -36.89 -11.76 -0.75
CA GLY A 33 -36.66 -10.51 -1.48
C GLY A 33 -37.65 -9.40 -1.19
N ASP A 34 -38.43 -9.49 -0.11
CA ASP A 34 -39.34 -8.43 0.38
C ASP A 34 -38.85 -7.82 1.71
N PRO A 35 -37.77 -7.01 1.69
CA PRO A 35 -37.25 -6.36 2.89
C PRO A 35 -38.17 -5.27 3.44
N GLU A 36 -38.99 -4.61 2.62
CA GLU A 36 -39.94 -3.59 3.06
C GLU A 36 -41.10 -4.21 3.85
N GLY A 37 -41.68 -5.30 3.34
CA GLY A 37 -42.70 -6.05 4.06
C GLY A 37 -42.15 -6.64 5.36
N ALA A 38 -40.91 -7.14 5.35
CA ALA A 38 -40.25 -7.61 6.56
C ALA A 38 -40.14 -6.50 7.64
N VAL A 39 -39.66 -5.30 7.28
CA VAL A 39 -39.54 -4.17 8.22
C VAL A 39 -40.91 -3.73 8.75
N ARG A 40 -41.97 -3.79 7.92
CA ARG A 40 -43.33 -3.47 8.34
C ARG A 40 -43.82 -4.41 9.45
N VAL A 41 -43.67 -5.72 9.24
CA VAL A 41 -44.05 -6.75 10.23
C VAL A 41 -43.22 -6.59 11.51
N LEU A 42 -41.91 -6.37 11.41
CA LEU A 42 -41.06 -6.10 12.59
C LEU A 42 -41.49 -4.82 13.33
N GLY A 43 -41.95 -3.81 12.60
CA GLY A 43 -42.52 -2.59 13.15
C GLY A 43 -43.83 -2.82 13.92
N GLU A 44 -44.66 -3.77 13.49
CA GLU A 44 -45.86 -4.20 14.23
C GLU A 44 -45.48 -4.91 15.53
N ILE A 45 -44.54 -5.86 15.48
CA ILE A 45 -44.02 -6.55 16.66
C ILE A 45 -43.43 -5.55 17.67
N SER A 46 -42.73 -4.51 17.18
CA SER A 46 -42.12 -3.50 18.06
C SER A 46 -43.13 -2.58 18.77
N ARG A 47 -44.31 -2.38 18.15
CA ARG A 47 -45.41 -1.56 18.67
C ARG A 47 -46.37 -2.36 19.55
N GLY A 48 -46.42 -3.68 19.39
CA GLY A 48 -47.10 -4.59 20.31
C GLY A 48 -46.58 -4.42 21.74
N ALA A 49 -47.46 -4.59 22.73
CA ALA A 49 -47.16 -4.30 24.13
C ALA A 49 -45.99 -5.13 24.67
N GLY A 50 -44.80 -4.53 24.72
CA GLY A 50 -43.68 -4.90 25.62
C GLY A 50 -43.26 -6.36 25.65
N GLY A 51 -43.34 -7.07 24.51
CA GLY A 51 -43.03 -8.49 24.44
C GLY A 51 -41.55 -8.80 24.56
N GLU A 52 -41.23 -10.03 24.97
CA GLU A 52 -39.88 -10.61 25.09
C GLU A 52 -39.07 -10.58 23.77
N LEU A 53 -39.72 -10.26 22.63
CA LEU A 53 -39.14 -10.21 21.28
C LEU A 53 -39.04 -8.80 20.69
N THR A 54 -39.46 -7.76 21.41
CA THR A 54 -39.42 -6.39 20.88
C THR A 54 -37.97 -5.95 20.59
N ASP A 55 -37.00 -6.38 21.41
CA ASP A 55 -35.60 -6.04 21.21
C ASP A 55 -34.99 -6.74 19.98
N ASP A 56 -35.34 -8.01 19.76
CA ASP A 56 -35.03 -8.76 18.53
C ASP A 56 -35.64 -8.07 17.30
N ALA A 57 -36.91 -7.69 17.36
CA ALA A 57 -37.60 -7.05 16.24
C ALA A 57 -36.96 -5.71 15.86
N LEU A 58 -36.64 -4.86 16.85
CA LEU A 58 -35.96 -3.59 16.63
C LEU A 58 -34.55 -3.79 16.06
N MET A 59 -33.80 -4.76 16.59
CA MET A 59 -32.45 -5.09 16.08
C MET A 59 -32.50 -5.56 14.62
N GLN A 60 -33.45 -6.44 14.28
CA GLN A 60 -33.59 -6.95 12.92
C GLN A 60 -34.11 -5.88 11.96
N ALA A 61 -35.06 -5.05 12.38
CA ALA A 61 -35.59 -3.96 11.56
C ALA A 61 -34.47 -2.98 11.20
N GLY A 62 -33.68 -2.55 12.19
CA GLY A 62 -32.52 -1.70 11.96
C GLY A 62 -31.51 -2.32 10.98
N ARG A 63 -31.23 -3.63 11.12
CA ARG A 63 -30.30 -4.34 10.21
C ARG A 63 -30.83 -4.35 8.77
N ILE A 64 -32.10 -4.68 8.56
CA ILE A 64 -32.68 -4.73 7.21
C ILE A 64 -32.71 -3.33 6.57
N LEU A 65 -33.08 -2.31 7.35
CA LEU A 65 -33.06 -0.91 6.91
C LEU A 65 -31.66 -0.50 6.43
N GLU A 66 -30.60 -0.88 7.16
CA GLU A 66 -29.23 -0.55 6.80
C GLU A 66 -28.70 -1.38 5.61
N ASP A 67 -28.82 -2.71 5.68
CA ASP A 67 -28.15 -3.63 4.76
C ASP A 67 -28.90 -3.81 3.43
N LYS A 68 -30.24 -3.76 3.46
CA LYS A 68 -31.08 -4.11 2.30
C LYS A 68 -31.75 -2.89 1.68
N LEU A 69 -32.18 -1.95 2.50
CA LEU A 69 -32.97 -0.80 2.06
C LEU A 69 -32.13 0.47 1.87
N GLY A 70 -30.91 0.52 2.41
CA GLY A 70 -30.06 1.70 2.32
C GLY A 70 -30.67 2.92 3.01
N ARG A 71 -31.39 2.71 4.13
CA ARG A 71 -32.07 3.74 4.93
C ARG A 71 -31.41 3.86 6.32
N PRO A 72 -30.14 4.27 6.41
CA PRO A 72 -29.40 4.32 7.67
C PRO A 72 -29.98 5.31 8.69
N ALA A 73 -30.69 6.36 8.26
CA ALA A 73 -31.34 7.28 9.19
C ALA A 73 -32.47 6.59 9.97
N GLU A 74 -33.32 5.83 9.29
CA GLU A 74 -34.37 5.06 9.95
C GLU A 74 -33.82 3.89 10.75
N ALA A 75 -32.74 3.25 10.27
CA ALA A 75 -32.04 2.24 11.05
C ALA A 75 -31.53 2.80 12.38
N LEU A 76 -30.97 4.01 12.37
CA LEU A 76 -30.50 4.71 13.56
C LEU A 76 -31.63 4.92 14.58
N GLU A 77 -32.82 5.31 14.12
CA GLU A 77 -33.99 5.46 15.00
C GLU A 77 -34.39 4.14 15.66
N ARG A 78 -34.40 3.02 14.92
CA ARG A 78 -34.70 1.69 15.52
C ARG A 78 -33.64 1.26 16.54
N TYR A 79 -32.37 1.57 16.29
CA TYR A 79 -31.30 1.26 17.24
C TYR A 79 -31.38 2.13 18.50
N ARG A 80 -31.71 3.42 18.37
CA ARG A 80 -31.93 4.33 19.52
C ARG A 80 -33.10 3.87 20.36
N GLU A 81 -34.20 3.48 19.72
CA GLU A 81 -35.37 2.92 20.40
C GLU A 81 -35.03 1.63 21.18
N LEU A 82 -34.26 0.72 20.56
CA LEU A 82 -33.77 -0.47 21.23
C LEU A 82 -32.89 -0.14 22.45
N ALA A 83 -31.95 0.80 22.29
CA ALA A 83 -31.05 1.19 23.36
C ALA A 83 -31.77 1.91 24.52
N SER A 84 -32.84 2.67 24.24
CA SER A 84 -33.59 3.41 25.25
C SER A 84 -34.63 2.56 25.97
N ARG A 85 -35.38 1.71 25.24
CA ARG A 85 -36.44 0.86 25.80
C ARG A 85 -35.89 -0.39 26.50
N PHE A 86 -34.75 -0.91 26.03
CA PHE A 86 -34.17 -2.18 26.53
C PHE A 86 -32.68 -2.04 26.90
N PRO A 87 -32.29 -1.12 27.79
CA PRO A 87 -30.88 -0.80 28.06
C PRO A 87 -30.05 -1.99 28.58
N THR A 88 -30.70 -2.96 29.23
CA THR A 88 -30.05 -4.18 29.76
C THR A 88 -29.95 -5.32 28.75
N SER A 89 -30.62 -5.21 27.58
CA SER A 89 -30.58 -6.26 26.55
C SER A 89 -29.18 -6.42 25.96
N ARG A 90 -28.79 -7.67 25.67
CA ARG A 90 -27.54 -7.94 24.95
C ARG A 90 -27.54 -7.28 23.56
N LEU A 91 -28.71 -7.17 22.92
CA LEU A 91 -28.87 -6.55 21.61
C LEU A 91 -28.72 -5.04 21.68
N ALA A 92 -29.14 -4.40 22.78
CA ALA A 92 -28.92 -2.97 22.99
C ALA A 92 -27.42 -2.61 22.96
N ARG A 93 -26.54 -3.43 23.54
CA ARG A 93 -25.08 -3.21 23.42
C ARG A 93 -24.58 -3.23 21.98
N ARG A 94 -25.13 -4.10 21.14
CA ARG A 94 -24.81 -4.15 19.71
C ARG A 94 -25.38 -2.94 18.97
N ALA A 95 -26.61 -2.54 19.30
CA ALA A 95 -27.27 -1.36 18.77
C ALA A 95 -26.49 -0.08 19.09
N VAL A 96 -25.99 0.07 20.32
CA VAL A 96 -25.10 1.18 20.72
C VAL A 96 -23.86 1.25 19.83
N GLY A 97 -23.26 0.12 19.50
CA GLY A 97 -22.15 0.08 18.53
C GLY A 97 -22.55 0.53 17.12
N ARG A 98 -23.78 0.24 16.68
CA ARG A 98 -24.32 0.76 15.40
C ARG A 98 -24.65 2.25 15.49
N ILE A 99 -25.23 2.73 16.59
CA ILE A 99 -25.51 4.16 16.84
C ILE A 99 -24.21 4.96 16.76
N ALA A 100 -23.19 4.55 17.51
CA ALA A 100 -21.88 5.21 17.51
C ALA A 100 -21.20 5.22 16.14
N PHE A 101 -21.56 4.29 15.25
CA PHE A 101 -21.14 4.32 13.85
C PHE A 101 -22.01 5.25 13.00
N LEU A 102 -23.33 5.10 13.04
CA LEU A 102 -24.27 5.79 12.16
C LEU A 102 -24.38 7.29 12.46
N GLU A 103 -24.49 7.65 13.73
CA GLU A 103 -24.75 9.02 14.18
C GLU A 103 -23.72 10.03 13.68
N PRO A 104 -22.39 9.86 13.90
CA PRO A 104 -21.43 10.79 13.35
C PRO A 104 -21.39 10.76 11.82
N ASN A 105 -21.67 9.61 11.20
CA ASN A 105 -21.62 9.46 9.74
C ASN A 105 -22.80 10.09 9.01
N LEU A 106 -23.96 10.16 9.66
CA LEU A 106 -25.16 10.82 9.16
C LEU A 106 -25.10 12.34 9.28
N ALA A 107 -24.11 12.90 9.99
CA ALA A 107 -23.93 14.35 10.10
C ALA A 107 -23.71 15.03 8.73
N THR A 108 -23.02 14.36 7.80
CA THR A 108 -22.86 14.84 6.41
C THR A 108 -24.09 14.55 5.52
N GLY A 109 -25.07 13.80 6.03
CA GLY A 109 -26.29 13.41 5.32
C GLY A 109 -26.38 11.92 4.99
N GLU A 110 -27.60 11.48 4.70
CA GLU A 110 -27.91 10.08 4.40
C GLU A 110 -27.34 9.62 3.04
N ALA A 111 -27.54 10.41 1.97
CA ALA A 111 -27.10 10.02 0.63
C ALA A 111 -25.58 9.80 0.51
N PRO A 112 -24.70 10.65 1.09
CA PRO A 112 -23.25 10.41 1.08
C PRO A 112 -22.85 9.11 1.82
N LEU A 113 -23.51 8.80 2.95
CA LEU A 113 -23.24 7.58 3.71
C LEU A 113 -23.67 6.34 2.92
N VAL A 114 -24.84 6.38 2.29
CA VAL A 114 -25.33 5.28 1.45
C VAL A 114 -24.38 5.02 0.29
N GLU A 115 -23.92 6.06 -0.41
CA GLU A 115 -22.97 5.88 -1.51
C GLU A 115 -21.61 5.36 -1.03
N LEU A 116 -21.12 5.85 0.12
CA LEU A 116 -19.91 5.32 0.74
C LEU A 116 -20.06 3.81 1.02
N GLN A 117 -21.16 3.40 1.65
CA GLN A 117 -21.45 2.00 1.95
C GLN A 117 -21.55 1.17 0.66
N SER A 118 -22.18 1.71 -0.40
CA SER A 118 -22.30 1.06 -1.71
C SER A 118 -20.93 0.78 -2.34
N ILE A 119 -19.97 1.70 -2.18
CA ILE A 119 -18.61 1.55 -2.67
C ILE A 119 -17.82 0.53 -1.83
N LEU A 120 -17.92 0.64 -0.49
CA LEU A 120 -17.16 -0.20 0.43
C LEU A 120 -17.65 -1.66 0.49
N GLY A 121 -18.96 -1.89 0.28
CA GLY A 121 -19.57 -3.22 0.31
C GLY A 121 -19.36 -4.03 -0.96
N ARG A 122 -18.94 -3.40 -2.07
CA ARG A 122 -18.67 -4.12 -3.32
C ARG A 122 -17.32 -4.85 -3.26
N PRO A 123 -17.25 -6.10 -3.74
CA PRO A 123 -15.98 -6.81 -3.87
C PRO A 123 -14.97 -5.96 -4.63
N ALA A 124 -13.77 -5.84 -4.07
CA ALA A 124 -12.68 -5.09 -4.65
C ALA A 124 -12.02 -5.86 -5.81
N ALA A 125 -12.82 -6.37 -6.76
CA ALA A 125 -12.33 -6.99 -7.98
C ALA A 125 -11.58 -5.95 -8.83
N ARG A 126 -10.48 -6.36 -9.46
CA ARG A 126 -9.58 -5.44 -10.19
C ARG A 126 -10.28 -4.71 -11.35
N GLU A 127 -11.22 -5.39 -12.02
CA GLU A 127 -12.00 -4.88 -13.15
C GLU A 127 -13.02 -3.81 -12.75
N VAL A 128 -13.69 -4.00 -11.61
CA VAL A 128 -14.72 -3.08 -11.10
C VAL A 128 -14.10 -1.83 -10.48
N LEU A 129 -12.82 -1.92 -10.09
CA LEU A 129 -12.18 -0.92 -9.26
C LEU A 129 -12.05 0.47 -9.87
N PRO A 130 -11.71 0.66 -11.15
CA PRO A 130 -11.65 1.98 -11.76
C PRO A 130 -12.98 2.75 -11.67
N GLY A 131 -14.11 2.04 -11.79
CA GLY A 131 -15.44 2.62 -11.62
C GLY A 131 -15.69 3.07 -10.17
N SER A 132 -15.35 2.22 -9.20
CA SER A 132 -15.48 2.55 -7.78
C SER A 132 -14.53 3.66 -7.33
N ILE A 133 -13.33 3.77 -7.90
CA ILE A 133 -12.40 4.89 -7.69
C ILE A 133 -13.06 6.20 -8.12
N ARG A 134 -13.62 6.27 -9.34
CA ARG A 134 -14.29 7.49 -9.83
C ARG A 134 -15.47 7.90 -8.97
N ARG A 135 -16.25 6.93 -8.48
CA ARG A 135 -17.38 7.22 -7.57
C ARG A 135 -16.88 7.74 -6.22
N MET A 136 -15.82 7.15 -5.66
CA MET A 136 -15.23 7.61 -4.40
C MET A 136 -14.59 9.01 -4.55
N GLU A 137 -13.88 9.27 -5.64
CA GLU A 137 -13.33 10.61 -5.96
C GLU A 137 -14.45 11.66 -6.03
N ARG A 138 -15.55 11.34 -6.74
CA ARG A 138 -16.71 12.23 -6.82
C ARG A 138 -17.36 12.46 -5.47
N LEU A 139 -17.53 11.41 -4.66
CA LEU A 139 -18.11 11.50 -3.32
C LEU A 139 -17.31 12.46 -2.44
N LEU A 140 -15.98 12.30 -2.42
CA LEU A 140 -15.07 13.16 -1.64
C LEU A 140 -15.00 14.60 -2.17
N ALA A 141 -15.13 14.79 -3.48
CA ALA A 141 -15.15 16.12 -4.09
C ALA A 141 -16.45 16.88 -3.77
N LEU A 142 -17.59 16.18 -3.77
CA LEU A 142 -18.90 16.79 -3.45
C LEU A 142 -19.13 16.95 -1.95
N ASN A 143 -18.43 16.18 -1.10
CA ASN A 143 -18.59 16.22 0.35
C ASN A 143 -17.21 16.34 1.04
N PRO A 144 -16.55 17.52 1.01
CA PRO A 144 -15.23 17.71 1.60
C PRO A 144 -15.17 17.44 3.11
N ASP A 145 -16.29 17.62 3.80
CA ASP A 145 -16.54 17.46 5.23
C ASP A 145 -17.11 16.07 5.61
N LEU A 146 -17.03 15.09 4.71
CA LEU A 146 -17.50 13.72 4.95
C LEU A 146 -17.02 13.18 6.30
N ALA A 147 -17.95 12.84 7.19
CA ALA A 147 -17.61 12.34 8.52
C ALA A 147 -16.69 11.09 8.50
N ALA A 148 -16.83 10.22 7.50
CA ALA A 148 -15.93 9.08 7.25
C ALA A 148 -14.84 9.36 6.20
N ARG A 149 -14.41 10.61 6.03
CA ARG A 149 -13.38 11.01 5.04
C ARG A 149 -12.10 10.19 5.14
N ASP A 150 -11.54 10.00 6.33
CA ASP A 150 -10.31 9.22 6.49
C ASP A 150 -10.48 7.77 6.04
N ARG A 151 -11.65 7.17 6.30
CA ARG A 151 -11.97 5.81 5.86
C ARG A 151 -12.10 5.74 4.33
N ALA A 152 -12.76 6.72 3.72
CA ALA A 152 -12.90 6.84 2.28
C ALA A 152 -11.54 7.02 1.60
N LEU A 153 -10.67 7.88 2.14
CA LEU A 153 -9.32 8.11 1.63
C LEU A 153 -8.42 6.88 1.79
N LEU A 154 -8.47 6.16 2.92
CA LEU A 154 -7.73 4.91 3.09
C LEU A 154 -8.14 3.86 2.06
N TRP A 155 -9.45 3.73 1.82
CA TRP A 155 -9.95 2.82 0.79
C TRP A 155 -9.48 3.26 -0.60
N LEU A 156 -9.54 4.56 -0.91
CA LEU A 156 -9.13 5.13 -2.20
C LEU A 156 -7.64 4.91 -2.45
N ALA A 157 -6.78 5.17 -1.46
CA ALA A 157 -5.35 4.95 -1.55
C ALA A 157 -5.01 3.47 -1.79
N GLY A 158 -5.67 2.56 -1.06
CA GLY A 158 -5.55 1.10 -1.29
C GLY A 158 -6.05 0.68 -2.67
N ALA A 159 -7.09 1.34 -3.19
CA ALA A 159 -7.59 1.10 -4.52
C ALA A 159 -6.59 1.55 -5.60
N TYR A 160 -6.04 2.76 -5.50
CA TYR A 160 -4.98 3.25 -6.40
C TYR A 160 -3.76 2.32 -6.42
N LYS A 161 -3.30 1.85 -5.25
CA LYS A 161 -2.20 0.88 -5.14
C LYS A 161 -2.49 -0.39 -5.97
N ARG A 162 -3.71 -0.93 -5.88
CA ARG A 162 -4.11 -2.16 -6.59
C ARG A 162 -4.23 -2.01 -8.10
N VAL A 163 -4.55 -0.81 -8.60
CA VAL A 163 -4.53 -0.51 -10.04
C VAL A 163 -3.16 -0.03 -10.53
N GLY A 164 -2.14 -0.03 -9.67
CA GLY A 164 -0.77 0.36 -10.02
C GLY A 164 -0.53 1.86 -10.10
N GLN A 165 -1.47 2.69 -9.64
CA GLN A 165 -1.32 4.15 -9.56
C GLN A 165 -0.63 4.53 -8.25
N ALA A 166 0.65 4.17 -8.12
CA ALA A 166 1.39 4.28 -6.87
C ALA A 166 1.53 5.73 -6.38
N ASP A 167 1.74 6.71 -7.27
CA ASP A 167 1.89 8.12 -6.89
C ASP A 167 0.61 8.68 -6.28
N LYS A 168 -0.54 8.36 -6.89
CA LYS A 168 -1.84 8.73 -6.32
C LYS A 168 -2.06 8.04 -4.98
N ALA A 169 -1.73 6.75 -4.87
CA ALA A 169 -1.84 6.03 -3.60
C ALA A 169 -1.01 6.71 -2.49
N LEU A 170 0.26 7.04 -2.77
CA LEU A 170 1.14 7.72 -1.83
C LEU A 170 0.61 9.11 -1.47
N GLY A 171 0.14 9.90 -2.45
CA GLY A 171 -0.48 11.20 -2.21
C GLY A 171 -1.69 11.11 -1.29
N THR A 172 -2.61 10.18 -1.56
CA THR A 172 -3.82 9.97 -0.76
C THR A 172 -3.50 9.44 0.64
N TYR A 173 -2.55 8.52 0.80
CA TYR A 173 -2.14 8.07 2.14
C TYR A 173 -1.50 9.21 2.95
N ARG A 174 -0.63 10.02 2.34
CA ARG A 174 -0.03 11.19 3.01
C ARG A 174 -1.09 12.20 3.45
N GLU A 175 -2.17 12.33 2.71
CA GLU A 175 -3.31 13.14 3.14
C GLU A 175 -3.94 12.61 4.43
N VAL A 176 -4.21 11.30 4.52
CA VAL A 176 -4.72 10.68 5.75
C VAL A 176 -3.74 10.85 6.91
N VAL A 177 -2.44 10.72 6.67
CA VAL A 177 -1.41 10.96 7.70
C VAL A 177 -1.41 12.40 8.19
N ARG A 178 -1.78 13.38 7.35
CA ARG A 178 -1.91 14.79 7.73
C ARG A 178 -3.20 15.08 8.49
N SER A 179 -4.34 14.51 8.07
CA SER A 179 -5.63 14.72 8.74
C SER A 179 -5.74 13.96 10.07
N ALA A 180 -5.20 12.75 10.12
CA ALA A 180 -5.21 11.87 11.29
C ALA A 180 -3.78 11.44 11.67
N PRO A 181 -2.93 12.36 12.18
CA PRO A 181 -1.53 12.06 12.49
C PRO A 181 -1.36 11.03 13.61
N ARG A 182 -2.36 10.88 14.48
CA ARG A 182 -2.40 9.83 15.50
C ARG A 182 -3.70 9.06 15.39
N GLY A 183 -3.64 7.75 15.67
CA GLY A 183 -4.78 6.85 15.65
C GLY A 183 -4.78 5.89 14.47
N ARG A 184 -5.75 4.98 14.48
CA ARG A 184 -5.79 3.82 13.57
C ARG A 184 -5.76 4.19 12.08
N ALA A 185 -6.31 5.35 11.70
CA ALA A 185 -6.33 5.78 10.31
C ALA A 185 -4.93 6.18 9.81
N GLY A 186 -4.23 7.03 10.56
CA GLY A 186 -2.85 7.40 10.29
C GLY A 186 -1.90 6.21 10.30
N ASP A 187 -2.07 5.28 11.23
CA ASP A 187 -1.26 4.07 11.33
C ASP A 187 -1.41 3.18 10.07
N ARG A 188 -2.66 2.95 9.63
CA ARG A 188 -2.94 2.22 8.39
C ARG A 188 -2.44 2.95 7.15
N ALA A 189 -2.48 4.27 7.15
CA ALA A 189 -1.97 5.06 6.03
C ALA A 189 -0.44 4.94 5.93
N LEU A 190 0.28 5.04 7.04
CA LEU A 190 1.73 4.82 7.07
C LEU A 190 2.12 3.39 6.67
N GLU A 191 1.38 2.39 7.14
CA GLU A 191 1.54 1.01 6.69
C GLU A 191 1.35 0.93 5.17
N GLY A 192 0.28 1.53 4.64
CA GLY A 192 0.01 1.62 3.21
C GLY A 192 1.12 2.31 2.41
N ILE A 193 1.73 3.37 2.94
CA ILE A 193 2.88 4.06 2.35
C ILE A 193 4.09 3.11 2.28
N GLY A 194 4.44 2.48 3.40
CA GLY A 194 5.57 1.56 3.48
C GLY A 194 5.42 0.38 2.52
N GLU A 195 4.23 -0.22 2.45
CA GLU A 195 3.95 -1.29 1.50
C GLU A 195 3.95 -0.84 0.05
N THR A 196 3.52 0.39 -0.24
CA THR A 196 3.55 0.95 -1.60
C THR A 196 5.00 1.16 -2.03
N TYR A 197 5.86 1.68 -1.16
CA TYR A 197 7.29 1.80 -1.44
C TYR A 197 7.99 0.45 -1.63
N LEU A 198 7.65 -0.57 -0.83
CA LEU A 198 8.15 -1.92 -1.04
C LEU A 198 7.75 -2.48 -2.41
N ALA A 199 6.51 -2.25 -2.84
CA ALA A 199 6.04 -2.67 -4.17
C ALA A 199 6.76 -1.94 -5.31
N LEU A 200 7.26 -0.73 -5.07
CA LEU A 200 8.09 0.04 -6.00
C LEU A 200 9.59 -0.31 -5.92
N GLY A 201 10.01 -1.20 -5.01
CA GLY A 201 11.42 -1.51 -4.77
C GLY A 201 12.20 -0.43 -4.01
N ARG A 202 11.53 0.64 -3.55
CA ARG A 202 12.10 1.76 -2.80
C ARG A 202 12.24 1.39 -1.32
N VAL A 203 13.14 0.46 -1.03
CA VAL A 203 13.30 -0.17 0.30
C VAL A 203 13.63 0.85 1.40
N GLY A 204 14.46 1.86 1.10
CA GLY A 204 14.82 2.90 2.08
C GLY A 204 13.65 3.81 2.48
N GLU A 205 12.80 4.20 1.52
CA GLU A 205 11.59 4.98 1.81
C GLU A 205 10.57 4.15 2.59
N ALA A 206 10.44 2.86 2.27
CA ALA A 206 9.59 1.95 3.01
C ALA A 206 10.02 1.81 4.48
N GLU A 207 11.33 1.67 4.73
CA GLU A 207 11.89 1.58 6.07
C GLU A 207 11.56 2.82 6.90
N ARG A 208 11.75 4.02 6.35
CA ARG A 208 11.38 5.27 7.02
C ARG A 208 9.91 5.29 7.42
N ALA A 209 9.00 4.89 6.52
CA ALA A 209 7.57 4.84 6.82
C ALA A 209 7.24 3.86 7.97
N PHE A 210 7.88 2.68 8.01
CA PHE A 210 7.67 1.72 9.10
C PHE A 210 8.35 2.15 10.41
N LEU A 211 9.47 2.88 10.36
CA LEU A 211 10.09 3.49 11.54
C LEU A 211 9.21 4.59 12.13
N ASP A 212 8.60 5.42 11.29
CA ASP A 212 7.61 6.42 11.72
C ASP A 212 6.40 5.74 12.36
N LEU A 213 5.90 4.66 11.76
CA LEU A 213 4.81 3.85 12.32
C LEU A 213 5.18 3.27 13.69
N ARG A 214 6.43 2.80 13.85
CA ARG A 214 6.95 2.30 15.14
C ARG A 214 7.00 3.41 16.19
N ALA A 215 7.47 4.60 15.80
CA ALA A 215 7.56 5.77 16.69
C ALA A 215 6.18 6.23 17.18
N ARG A 216 5.12 6.01 16.38
CA ARG A 216 3.73 6.28 16.76
C ARG A 216 3.09 5.24 17.68
N GLY A 217 3.79 4.15 17.99
CA GLY A 217 3.34 3.12 18.94
C GLY A 217 2.72 1.88 18.31
N ALA A 218 2.53 1.84 16.98
CA ALA A 218 2.04 0.67 16.25
C ALA A 218 3.14 -0.39 16.04
N ARG A 219 3.73 -0.86 17.15
CA ARG A 219 4.94 -1.70 17.17
C ARG A 219 4.77 -3.01 16.39
N ALA A 220 3.63 -3.68 16.50
CA ALA A 220 3.39 -4.96 15.83
C ALA A 220 3.33 -4.82 14.30
N ALA A 221 2.53 -3.86 13.80
CA ALA A 221 2.44 -3.56 12.38
C ALA A 221 3.79 -3.09 11.80
N ALA A 222 4.48 -2.22 12.53
CA ALA A 222 5.82 -1.77 12.16
C ALA A 222 6.83 -2.92 12.12
N ALA A 223 6.83 -3.83 13.09
CA ALA A 223 7.72 -4.98 13.11
C ALA A 223 7.50 -5.90 11.91
N GLN A 224 6.24 -6.14 11.54
CA GLN A 224 5.91 -6.91 10.33
C GLN A 224 6.42 -6.21 9.06
N GLY A 225 6.20 -4.90 8.94
CA GLY A 225 6.69 -4.08 7.84
C GLY A 225 8.22 -4.09 7.72
N LEU A 226 8.92 -3.88 8.83
CA LEU A 226 10.38 -3.94 8.90
C LEU A 226 10.93 -5.33 8.56
N GLY A 227 10.23 -6.41 8.94
CA GLY A 227 10.59 -7.76 8.50
C GLY A 227 10.52 -7.93 6.97
N LYS A 228 9.52 -7.32 6.31
CA LYS A 228 9.44 -7.28 4.83
C LYS A 228 10.58 -6.45 4.24
N VAL A 229 10.95 -5.33 4.88
CA VAL A 229 12.12 -4.49 4.49
C VAL A 229 13.41 -5.31 4.57
N ASP A 230 13.66 -6.03 5.67
CA ASP A 230 14.85 -6.88 5.84
C ASP A 230 14.91 -7.99 4.80
N GLY A 231 13.76 -8.61 4.49
CA GLY A 231 13.65 -9.59 3.42
C GLY A 231 13.96 -8.99 2.04
N ALA A 232 13.47 -7.78 1.74
CA ALA A 232 13.81 -7.07 0.51
C ALA A 232 15.29 -6.70 0.44
N ARG A 233 15.85 -6.18 1.54
CA ARG A 233 17.27 -5.80 1.66
C ARG A 233 18.20 -6.99 1.49
N ARG A 234 17.89 -8.15 2.09
CA ARG A 234 18.67 -9.39 1.89
C ARG A 234 18.66 -9.86 0.45
N ARG A 235 17.51 -9.79 -0.24
CA ARG A 235 17.43 -10.13 -1.67
C ARG A 235 18.27 -9.20 -2.53
N LEU A 236 18.16 -7.89 -2.31
CA LEU A 236 19.00 -6.89 -2.99
C LEU A 236 20.49 -7.10 -2.70
N PHE A 237 20.84 -7.39 -1.44
CA PHE A 237 22.21 -7.72 -1.06
C PHE A 237 22.72 -8.96 -1.79
N GLY A 238 21.92 -10.03 -1.89
CA GLY A 238 22.30 -11.23 -2.65
C GLY A 238 22.56 -10.94 -4.13
N VAL A 239 21.72 -10.10 -4.76
CA VAL A 239 21.93 -9.65 -6.15
C VAL A 239 23.21 -8.82 -6.28
N ARG A 240 23.44 -7.87 -5.36
CA ARG A 240 24.68 -7.06 -5.32
C ARG A 240 25.91 -7.92 -5.12
N ALA A 241 25.85 -8.89 -4.21
CA ALA A 241 26.94 -9.81 -3.93
C ALA A 241 27.24 -10.70 -5.15
N ALA A 242 26.22 -11.16 -5.88
CA ALA A 242 26.41 -11.92 -7.11
C ALA A 242 27.13 -11.10 -8.19
N TRP A 243 26.70 -9.84 -8.42
CA TRP A 243 27.39 -8.95 -9.35
C TRP A 243 28.80 -8.57 -8.89
N GLY A 244 28.99 -8.35 -7.58
CA GLY A 244 30.30 -8.13 -6.99
C GLY A 244 31.22 -9.34 -7.16
N LEU A 245 30.69 -10.56 -7.05
CA LEU A 245 31.43 -11.80 -7.31
C LEU A 245 31.83 -11.91 -8.79
N VAL A 246 30.96 -11.53 -9.73
CA VAL A 246 31.32 -11.48 -11.16
C VAL A 246 32.51 -10.55 -11.38
N VAL A 247 32.48 -9.35 -10.81
CA VAL A 247 33.60 -8.40 -10.90
C VAL A 247 34.85 -8.99 -10.24
N LEU A 248 34.72 -9.61 -9.06
CA LEU A 248 35.85 -10.22 -8.35
C LEU A 248 36.48 -11.37 -9.15
N VAL A 249 35.67 -12.26 -9.74
CA VAL A 249 36.15 -13.39 -10.56
C VAL A 249 36.91 -12.87 -11.77
N VAL A 250 36.39 -11.85 -12.44
CA VAL A 250 37.09 -11.16 -13.54
C VAL A 250 38.43 -10.60 -13.05
N LEU A 251 38.43 -9.84 -11.95
CA LEU A 251 39.65 -9.28 -11.38
C LEU A 251 40.68 -10.35 -10.98
N VAL A 252 40.26 -11.49 -10.43
CA VAL A 252 41.16 -12.61 -10.05
C VAL A 252 41.72 -13.32 -11.28
N LEU A 253 40.87 -13.66 -12.25
CA LEU A 253 41.29 -14.30 -13.51
C LEU A 253 42.33 -13.45 -14.23
N PHE A 254 42.14 -12.13 -14.24
CA PHE A 254 43.05 -11.21 -14.91
C PHE A 254 44.23 -10.78 -14.03
N GLY A 255 44.09 -10.77 -12.71
CA GLY A 255 45.19 -10.51 -11.77
C GLY A 255 46.35 -11.52 -11.92
N ALA A 256 46.03 -12.79 -12.20
CA ALA A 256 47.04 -13.80 -12.53
C ALA A 256 47.78 -13.49 -13.85
N GLY A 257 47.10 -12.89 -14.83
CA GLY A 257 47.72 -12.41 -16.07
C GLY A 257 48.58 -11.17 -15.85
N VAL A 258 48.15 -10.26 -14.98
CA VAL A 258 48.91 -9.07 -14.59
C VAL A 258 50.20 -9.43 -13.85
N ALA A 259 50.18 -10.44 -12.97
CA ALA A 259 51.39 -10.93 -12.31
C ALA A 259 52.49 -11.37 -13.30
N LYS A 260 52.10 -11.81 -14.50
CA LYS A 260 53.02 -12.19 -15.59
C LYS A 260 53.40 -11.03 -16.51
N ALA A 261 52.76 -9.87 -16.39
CA ALA A 261 52.92 -8.76 -17.31
C ALA A 261 54.19 -7.91 -17.08
N GLY A 262 54.79 -7.97 -15.88
CA GLY A 262 56.07 -7.34 -15.58
C GLY A 262 56.11 -5.84 -15.94
N ARG A 263 56.98 -5.46 -16.90
CA ARG A 263 57.15 -4.06 -17.34
C ARG A 263 55.97 -3.50 -18.14
N GLU A 264 55.07 -4.35 -18.65
CA GLU A 264 53.89 -3.89 -19.39
C GLU A 264 52.88 -3.15 -18.49
N LEU A 265 52.95 -3.35 -17.16
CA LEU A 265 52.19 -2.57 -16.16
C LEU A 265 52.53 -1.08 -16.16
N LEU A 266 53.71 -0.68 -16.64
CA LEU A 266 54.12 0.73 -16.68
C LEU A 266 53.63 1.44 -17.95
N ARG A 267 53.05 0.69 -18.91
CA ARG A 267 52.63 1.22 -20.20
C ARG A 267 51.11 1.21 -20.27
N PRO A 268 50.45 2.36 -20.03
CA PRO A 268 49.00 2.42 -20.11
C PRO A 268 48.53 1.98 -21.52
N PRO A 269 47.47 1.17 -21.61
CA PRO A 269 46.89 0.81 -22.90
C PRO A 269 46.35 2.04 -23.62
N ILE A 270 46.26 1.97 -24.95
CA ILE A 270 45.81 3.12 -25.75
C ILE A 270 44.32 3.41 -25.48
N GLU A 271 43.57 2.38 -25.11
CA GLU A 271 42.18 2.41 -24.69
C GLU A 271 41.98 3.36 -23.50
N VAL A 272 42.91 3.39 -22.54
CA VAL A 272 42.84 4.31 -21.38
C VAL A 272 43.03 5.76 -21.82
N ALA A 273 43.89 6.02 -22.81
CA ALA A 273 44.09 7.36 -23.35
C ALA A 273 42.84 7.91 -24.07
N PHE A 274 41.98 7.05 -24.61
CA PHE A 274 40.69 7.46 -25.19
C PHE A 274 39.57 7.56 -24.16
N VAL A 275 39.50 6.61 -23.23
CA VAL A 275 38.37 6.47 -22.29
C VAL A 275 38.48 7.44 -21.11
N ALA A 276 39.70 7.71 -20.61
CA ALA A 276 39.88 8.58 -19.44
C ALA A 276 39.47 10.03 -19.68
N PRO A 277 39.80 10.69 -20.82
CA PRO A 277 39.34 12.06 -21.10
C PRO A 277 37.81 12.15 -21.23
N LEU A 278 37.18 11.14 -21.83
CA LEU A 278 35.72 11.09 -21.97
C LEU A 278 35.05 11.03 -20.59
N PHE A 279 35.52 10.15 -19.70
CA PHE A 279 34.99 10.08 -18.35
C PHE A 279 35.28 11.33 -17.52
N ALA A 280 36.46 11.94 -17.69
CA ALA A 280 36.80 13.20 -17.04
C ALA A 280 35.84 14.33 -17.48
N LEU A 281 35.51 14.41 -18.77
CA LEU A 281 34.52 15.34 -19.29
C LEU A 281 33.13 15.08 -18.70
N LEU A 282 32.66 13.82 -18.70
CA LEU A 282 31.36 13.46 -18.14
C LEU A 282 31.26 13.79 -16.65
N LEU A 283 32.33 13.52 -15.89
CA LEU A 283 32.39 13.85 -14.46
C LEU A 283 32.43 15.37 -14.25
N ALA A 284 33.20 16.11 -15.05
CA ALA A 284 33.26 17.57 -14.99
C ALA A 284 31.90 18.22 -15.29
N LEU A 285 31.18 17.72 -16.31
CA LEU A 285 29.82 18.17 -16.62
C LEU A 285 28.86 17.87 -15.46
N ALA A 286 28.90 16.66 -14.91
CA ALA A 286 28.05 16.28 -13.78
C ALA A 286 28.33 17.09 -12.50
N LEU A 287 29.59 17.48 -12.27
CA LEU A 287 29.98 18.36 -11.16
C LEU A 287 29.62 19.83 -11.43
N ALA A 288 29.76 20.30 -12.67
CA ALA A 288 29.40 21.68 -13.04
C ALA A 288 27.90 21.96 -12.83
N GLU A 289 27.03 20.99 -13.13
CA GLU A 289 25.60 21.11 -12.84
C GLU A 289 25.27 21.19 -11.34
N GLN A 290 26.13 20.67 -10.46
CA GLN A 290 25.98 20.84 -9.01
C GLN A 290 26.34 22.24 -8.52
N CYS A 291 26.94 23.09 -9.35
CA CYS A 291 27.26 24.47 -9.00
C CYS A 291 26.28 25.49 -9.61
N GLY A 292 25.35 25.05 -10.46
CA GLY A 292 24.38 25.91 -11.13
C GLY A 292 23.25 26.41 -10.21
N PRO A 293 22.50 27.44 -10.60
CA PRO A 293 21.37 27.98 -9.81
C PRO A 293 20.22 26.96 -9.56
N GLY A 294 20.21 25.81 -10.24
CA GLY A 294 19.32 24.66 -10.01
C GLY A 294 19.88 23.52 -9.14
N ALA A 295 21.09 23.68 -8.57
CA ALA A 295 21.91 22.67 -7.89
C ALA A 295 21.31 21.95 -6.65
N ARG A 296 20.05 22.21 -6.30
CA ARG A 296 19.45 21.68 -5.07
C ARG A 296 18.86 20.28 -5.21
N SER A 297 18.87 19.68 -6.40
CA SER A 297 18.39 18.30 -6.53
C SER A 297 19.50 17.32 -6.14
N TRP A 298 19.19 16.45 -5.18
CA TRP A 298 20.07 15.36 -4.74
C TRP A 298 20.47 14.41 -5.89
N GLN A 299 19.73 14.46 -7.00
CA GLN A 299 19.88 13.63 -8.19
C GLN A 299 21.20 13.91 -8.92
N PHE A 300 21.62 15.17 -9.04
CA PHE A 300 22.89 15.53 -9.70
C PHE A 300 24.11 15.05 -8.91
N ALA A 301 24.02 15.11 -7.57
CA ALA A 301 25.06 14.57 -6.68
C ALA A 301 25.17 13.04 -6.77
N ALA A 302 24.02 12.35 -6.83
CA ALA A 302 23.98 10.91 -7.05
C ALA A 302 24.56 10.53 -8.42
N ALA A 303 24.21 11.28 -9.47
CA ALA A 303 24.68 11.04 -10.84
C ALA A 303 26.20 11.16 -10.97
N ALA A 304 26.80 12.23 -10.42
CA ALA A 304 28.25 12.39 -10.44
C ALA A 304 28.97 11.25 -9.71
N ARG A 305 28.44 10.77 -8.56
CA ARG A 305 29.02 9.62 -7.84
C ARG A 305 28.94 8.34 -8.67
N ALA A 306 27.81 8.09 -9.33
CA ALA A 306 27.62 6.95 -10.21
C ALA A 306 28.59 7.00 -11.39
N ILE A 307 28.71 8.15 -12.07
CA ILE A 307 29.66 8.38 -13.17
C ILE A 307 31.10 8.16 -12.70
N GLY A 308 31.47 8.68 -11.52
CA GLY A 308 32.79 8.48 -10.94
C GLY A 308 33.12 7.00 -10.69
N LEU A 309 32.19 6.23 -10.12
CA LEU A 309 32.34 4.79 -9.91
C LEU A 309 32.47 4.02 -11.23
N MET A 310 31.64 4.35 -12.21
CA MET A 310 31.69 3.75 -13.56
C MET A 310 33.00 4.08 -14.28
N ALA A 311 33.48 5.33 -14.17
CA ALA A 311 34.73 5.78 -14.75
C ALA A 311 35.93 5.04 -14.15
N ALA A 312 36.02 5.00 -12.82
CA ALA A 312 37.11 4.31 -12.13
C ALA A 312 37.14 2.81 -12.47
N GLY A 313 35.97 2.16 -12.45
CA GLY A 313 35.83 0.75 -12.81
C GLY A 313 36.17 0.47 -14.28
N GLY A 314 35.66 1.28 -15.21
CA GLY A 314 35.91 1.16 -16.64
C GLY A 314 37.37 1.37 -17.02
N ILE A 315 38.02 2.39 -16.44
CA ILE A 315 39.47 2.63 -16.63
C ILE A 315 40.27 1.45 -16.09
N CYS A 316 39.91 0.91 -14.91
CA CYS A 316 40.59 -0.24 -14.33
C CYS A 316 40.44 -1.49 -15.24
N LEU A 317 39.24 -1.78 -15.73
CA LEU A 317 38.99 -2.90 -16.64
C LEU A 317 39.73 -2.73 -17.98
N ALA A 318 39.73 -1.52 -18.57
CA ALA A 318 40.46 -1.23 -19.80
C ALA A 318 41.98 -1.38 -19.61
N PHE A 319 42.50 -0.92 -18.47
CA PHE A 319 43.90 -1.06 -18.12
C PHE A 319 44.29 -2.54 -17.99
N LEU A 320 43.55 -3.30 -17.18
CA LEU A 320 43.79 -4.73 -16.97
C LEU A 320 43.66 -5.54 -18.27
N GLY A 321 42.64 -5.26 -19.07
CA GLY A 321 42.42 -5.91 -20.35
C GLY A 321 43.57 -5.70 -21.33
N GLY A 322 44.01 -4.45 -21.50
CA GLY A 322 45.13 -4.12 -22.39
C GLY A 322 46.47 -4.70 -21.92
N VAL A 323 46.72 -4.74 -20.61
CA VAL A 323 47.92 -5.35 -20.04
C VAL A 323 47.94 -6.86 -20.29
N VAL A 324 46.84 -7.56 -20.02
CA VAL A 324 46.75 -9.02 -20.22
C VAL A 324 46.81 -9.39 -21.71
N ALA A 325 46.22 -8.59 -22.60
CA ALA A 325 46.29 -8.82 -24.04
C ALA A 325 47.71 -8.72 -24.61
N ARG A 326 48.58 -7.92 -23.99
CA ARG A 326 49.98 -7.70 -24.41
C ARG A 326 50.98 -8.62 -23.70
N ALA A 327 50.61 -9.18 -22.55
CA ALA A 327 51.51 -9.96 -21.71
C ALA A 327 51.97 -11.27 -22.39
N ARG A 328 53.29 -11.50 -22.37
CA ARG A 328 53.88 -12.76 -22.86
C ARG A 328 53.69 -13.86 -21.81
N GLY A 329 53.29 -15.07 -22.24
CA GLY A 329 53.08 -16.22 -21.34
C GLY A 329 51.68 -16.35 -20.74
N VAL A 330 50.73 -15.53 -21.22
CA VAL A 330 49.29 -15.71 -20.97
C VAL A 330 48.71 -16.70 -21.99
N PRO A 331 47.94 -17.72 -21.58
CA PRO A 331 47.38 -18.70 -22.50
C PRO A 331 46.33 -18.08 -23.43
N ARG A 332 46.32 -18.48 -24.71
CA ARG A 332 45.46 -17.90 -25.75
C ARG A 332 43.96 -18.01 -25.46
N TRP A 333 43.53 -19.09 -24.79
CA TRP A 333 42.13 -19.25 -24.39
C TRP A 333 41.69 -18.18 -23.38
N LEU A 334 42.59 -17.74 -22.49
CA LEU A 334 42.29 -16.69 -21.51
C LEU A 334 42.18 -15.32 -22.18
N VAL A 335 43.00 -15.07 -23.22
CA VAL A 335 42.90 -13.87 -24.06
C VAL A 335 41.59 -13.89 -24.87
N ALA A 336 41.13 -15.04 -25.35
CA ALA A 336 39.85 -15.16 -26.07
C ALA A 336 38.62 -14.90 -25.17
N LEU A 337 38.70 -15.21 -23.88
CA LEU A 337 37.64 -14.93 -22.90
C LEU A 337 37.63 -13.48 -22.40
N LEU A 338 38.63 -12.68 -22.79
CA LEU A 338 38.85 -11.32 -22.28
C LEU A 338 37.73 -10.34 -22.71
N PRO A 339 37.31 -10.26 -23.99
CA PRO A 339 36.22 -9.35 -24.38
C PRO A 339 34.87 -9.62 -23.68
N PRO A 340 34.33 -10.86 -23.63
CA PRO A 340 33.02 -11.10 -23.02
C PRO A 340 33.03 -10.91 -21.49
N SER A 341 34.14 -11.26 -20.82
CA SER A 341 34.25 -11.12 -19.36
C SER A 341 34.41 -9.65 -18.92
N LEU A 342 35.18 -8.84 -19.65
CA LEU A 342 35.28 -7.40 -19.40
C LEU A 342 33.95 -6.69 -19.68
N ALA A 343 33.24 -7.08 -20.74
CA ALA A 343 31.90 -6.56 -21.01
C ALA A 343 30.92 -6.87 -19.88
N LEU A 344 30.92 -8.11 -19.38
CA LEU A 344 30.07 -8.52 -18.26
C LEU A 344 30.43 -7.77 -16.96
N ALA A 345 31.72 -7.59 -16.67
CA ALA A 345 32.19 -6.82 -15.52
C ALA A 345 31.83 -5.33 -15.64
N ALA A 346 31.93 -4.74 -16.83
CA ALA A 346 31.52 -3.36 -17.07
C ALA A 346 30.00 -3.19 -16.81
N ILE A 347 29.18 -4.11 -17.31
CA ILE A 347 27.73 -4.14 -17.02
C ILE A 347 27.49 -4.25 -15.51
N ALA A 348 28.20 -5.16 -14.83
CA ALA A 348 28.08 -5.35 -13.39
C ALA A 348 28.43 -4.07 -12.60
N ILE A 349 29.52 -3.39 -12.96
CA ILE A 349 29.94 -2.14 -12.33
C ILE A 349 28.90 -1.04 -12.58
N CYS A 350 28.38 -0.91 -13.79
CA CYS A 350 27.32 0.05 -14.10
C CYS A 350 26.07 -0.20 -13.25
N LEU A 351 25.62 -1.46 -13.15
CA LEU A 351 24.46 -1.83 -12.34
C LEU A 351 24.70 -1.54 -10.85
N LEU A 352 25.87 -1.88 -10.32
CA LEU A 352 26.24 -1.61 -8.93
C LEU A 352 26.35 -0.11 -8.63
N ALA A 353 26.91 0.68 -9.55
CA ALA A 353 27.07 2.12 -9.40
C ALA A 353 25.71 2.84 -9.40
N LEU A 354 24.81 2.46 -10.31
CA LEU A 354 23.45 3.01 -10.37
C LEU A 354 22.63 2.65 -9.13
N ASP A 355 22.81 1.43 -8.60
CA ASP A 355 22.08 0.98 -7.42
C ASP A 355 22.64 1.55 -6.11
N ALA A 356 23.97 1.76 -6.01
CA ALA A 356 24.60 2.41 -4.86
C ALA A 356 24.23 3.89 -4.72
N THR A 357 23.67 4.49 -5.77
CA THR A 357 23.30 5.90 -5.84
C THR A 357 21.79 6.11 -5.92
N ASP A 358 20.99 5.06 -5.71
CA ASP A 358 19.52 5.06 -5.82
C ASP A 358 18.99 5.55 -7.20
N LEU A 359 19.85 5.60 -8.22
CA LEU A 359 19.49 6.02 -9.57
C LEU A 359 18.79 4.93 -10.37
N SER A 360 18.95 3.66 -9.98
CA SER A 360 18.29 2.52 -10.62
C SER A 360 16.77 2.71 -10.73
N THR A 361 16.16 3.25 -9.68
CA THR A 361 14.72 3.47 -9.64
C THR A 361 14.30 4.62 -10.55
N PHE A 362 15.09 5.70 -10.57
CA PHE A 362 14.85 6.85 -11.43
C PHE A 362 14.97 6.50 -12.93
N VAL A 363 15.96 5.70 -13.29
CA VAL A 363 16.14 5.23 -14.67
C VAL A 363 14.94 4.38 -15.09
N LEU A 364 14.51 3.43 -14.25
CA LEU A 364 13.35 2.59 -14.54
C LEU A 364 12.05 3.40 -14.62
N GLU A 365 11.91 4.42 -13.77
CA GLU A 365 10.77 5.32 -13.78
C GLU A 365 10.74 6.14 -15.06
N THR A 366 11.87 6.74 -15.45
CA THR A 366 12.02 7.49 -16.72
C THR A 366 11.73 6.61 -17.94
N LEU A 367 12.20 5.36 -17.94
CA LEU A 367 11.90 4.40 -19.02
C LEU A 367 10.41 4.02 -19.07
N ARG A 368 9.75 3.92 -17.91
CA ARG A 368 8.35 3.52 -17.80
C ARG A 368 7.38 4.67 -18.10
N SER A 369 7.70 5.88 -17.68
CA SER A 369 6.88 7.07 -17.93
C SER A 369 7.16 7.73 -19.28
N GLY A 370 8.22 7.30 -19.97
CA GLY A 370 8.85 8.07 -21.03
C GLY A 370 9.52 9.33 -20.45
N ALA A 371 10.37 9.98 -21.25
CA ALA A 371 10.89 11.31 -20.95
C ALA A 371 9.76 12.34 -21.04
N ALA A 372 8.82 12.31 -20.09
CA ALA A 372 7.66 13.17 -20.07
C ALA A 372 7.90 14.35 -19.13
N ARG A 373 8.40 15.43 -19.77
CA ARG A 373 8.25 16.88 -19.48
C ARG A 373 8.72 17.42 -18.14
#